data_AF-A0A955HDJ8-F1
#
_entry.id   AF-A0A955HDJ8-F1
#
_cell.length_a   1.000
_cell.length_b   1.000
_cell.length_c   1.000
_cell.angle_alpha   90.00
_cell.angle_beta   90.00
_cell.angle_gamma   90.00
#
_symmetry.space_group_name_H-M   'P 1'
#
loop_
_entity.id
_entity.type
_entity.pdbx_description
1 polymer ?
#
loop_
_entity_poly.entity_id
_entity_poly.type
_entity_poly.pdbx_seq_one_letter_code
_entity_poly.pdbx_strand_id
1 'polypeptide(L)'
;VWFMPMYPDPAPPVDRTGAGDSFSSTFTSAIAQGKDVATALSWGPINSMSVVQYIGAQKGLLSFEKLSQYLKKAPRDYKPRRI
;
A
#
# COMPACT_ATOMS: atom_id res chain seq x y z
N VAL A 1 19.78 -1.17 2.28
CA VAL A 1 18.48 -1.89 2.10
C VAL A 1 17.35 -0.95 2.57
N TRP A 2 16.08 -1.19 2.24
CA TRP A 2 14.96 -0.34 2.71
C TRP A 2 14.07 -1.09 3.71
N PHE A 3 13.55 -0.37 4.68
CA PHE A 3 12.48 -0.81 5.58
C PHE A 3 11.26 0.11 5.39
N MET A 4 10.09 -0.50 5.24
CA MET A 4 8.82 0.20 5.15
C MET A 4 7.83 -0.43 6.14
N PRO A 5 7.27 0.32 7.10
CA PRO A 5 6.24 -0.22 7.99
C PRO A 5 4.95 -0.52 7.21
N MET A 6 4.14 -1.44 7.74
CA MET A 6 2.78 -1.66 7.23
C MET A 6 1.92 -0.41 7.44
N TYR A 7 0.97 -0.15 6.54
CA TYR A 7 -0.05 0.86 6.80
C TYR A 7 -1.01 0.31 7.86
N PRO A 8 -1.44 1.10 8.86
CA PRO A 8 -2.32 0.60 9.91
C PRO A 8 -3.65 0.12 9.32
N ASP A 9 -4.05 -1.09 9.71
CA ASP A 9 -5.35 -1.62 9.32
C ASP A 9 -6.48 -0.86 10.02
N PRO A 10 -7.56 -0.48 9.30
CA PRO A 10 -8.73 0.14 9.90
C PRO A 10 -9.57 -0.84 10.73
N ALA A 11 -9.45 -2.14 10.44
CA ALA A 11 -10.08 -3.25 11.15
C ALA A 11 -9.28 -4.55 10.91
N PRO A 12 -9.49 -5.61 11.71
CA PRO A 12 -8.85 -6.90 11.48
C PRO A 12 -9.08 -7.40 10.03
N PRO A 13 -8.05 -7.97 9.36
CA PRO A 13 -8.17 -8.50 8.01
C PRO A 13 -9.32 -9.51 7.89
N VAL A 14 -10.16 -9.33 6.87
CA VAL A 14 -11.28 -10.23 6.53
C VAL A 14 -10.79 -11.41 5.70
N ASP A 15 -9.92 -11.15 4.72
CA ASP A 15 -9.32 -12.14 3.83
C ASP A 15 -7.94 -11.62 3.41
N ARG A 16 -6.91 -12.47 3.32
CA ARG A 16 -5.56 -12.04 2.93
C ARG A 16 -5.24 -12.31 1.46
N THR A 17 -6.19 -12.88 0.72
CA THR A 17 -6.05 -13.19 -0.70
C THR A 17 -5.73 -11.93 -1.51
N GLY A 18 -4.64 -11.97 -2.28
CA GLY A 18 -4.22 -10.86 -3.15
C GLY A 18 -3.49 -9.71 -2.46
N ALA A 19 -3.19 -9.80 -1.15
CA ALA A 19 -2.43 -8.76 -0.44
C ALA A 19 -1.06 -8.47 -1.09
N GLY A 20 -0.30 -9.53 -1.38
CA GLY A 20 1.03 -9.43 -2.02
C GLY A 20 0.97 -8.91 -3.45
N ASP A 21 -0.01 -9.35 -4.24
CA ASP A 21 -0.22 -8.89 -5.60
C ASP A 21 -0.62 -7.40 -5.63
N SER A 22 -1.50 -6.99 -4.71
CA SER A 22 -1.91 -5.59 -4.54
C SER A 22 -0.73 -4.70 -4.15
N PHE A 23 0.11 -5.15 -3.21
CA PHE A 23 1.35 -4.46 -2.87
C PHE A 23 2.27 -4.32 -4.09
N SER A 24 2.57 -5.44 -4.76
CA SER A 24 3.59 -5.52 -5.80
C SER A 24 3.17 -4.77 -7.06
N SER A 25 1.91 -4.89 -7.47
CA SER A 25 1.35 -4.15 -8.60
C SER A 25 1.31 -2.65 -8.34
N THR A 26 0.94 -2.23 -7.13
CA THR A 26 0.93 -0.81 -6.73
C THR A 26 2.36 -0.24 -6.70
N PHE A 27 3.31 -0.96 -6.11
CA PHE A 27 4.74 -0.58 -6.15
C PHE A 27 5.24 -0.45 -7.59
N THR A 28 4.97 -1.46 -8.42
CA THR A 28 5.39 -1.49 -9.83
C THR A 28 4.78 -0.33 -10.62
N SER A 29 3.51 -0.01 -10.39
CA SER A 29 2.83 1.13 -11.01
C SER A 29 3.48 2.47 -10.61
N ALA A 30 3.91 2.63 -9.36
CA ALA A 30 4.62 3.82 -8.92
C ALA A 30 5.99 3.96 -9.63
N ILE A 31 6.74 2.86 -9.74
CA ILE A 31 8.02 2.84 -10.48
C ILE A 31 7.81 3.15 -11.96
N ALA A 32 6.79 2.56 -12.59
CA ALA A 32 6.44 2.83 -13.99
C ALA A 32 6.06 4.31 -14.22
N GLN A 33 5.55 4.99 -13.21
CA GLN A 33 5.27 6.44 -13.21
C GLN A 33 6.50 7.30 -12.86
N GLY A 34 7.70 6.72 -12.81
CA GLY A 34 8.95 7.44 -12.54
C GLY A 34 9.15 7.85 -11.08
N LYS A 35 8.42 7.23 -10.14
CA LYS A 35 8.65 7.47 -8.71
C LYS A 35 9.91 6.74 -8.25
N ASP A 36 10.57 7.30 -7.24
CA ASP A 36 11.69 6.63 -6.60
C ASP A 36 11.23 5.43 -5.76
N VAL A 37 12.19 4.58 -5.38
CA VAL A 37 11.92 3.37 -4.60
C VAL A 37 11.25 3.68 -3.26
N ALA A 38 11.66 4.77 -2.59
CA ALA A 38 11.09 5.18 -1.31
C ALA A 38 9.59 5.52 -1.43
N THR A 39 9.24 6.33 -2.42
CA THR A 39 7.85 6.70 -2.72
C THR A 39 7.04 5.48 -3.14
N ALA A 40 7.59 4.63 -4.02
CA ALA A 40 6.90 3.42 -4.44
C ALA A 40 6.63 2.46 -3.27
N LEU A 41 7.58 2.31 -2.35
CA LEU A 41 7.41 1.53 -1.12
C LEU A 41 6.32 2.10 -0.22
N SER A 42 6.08 3.41 -0.21
CA SER A 42 5.01 3.99 0.60
C SER A 42 3.61 3.79 0.02
N TRP A 43 3.49 3.39 -1.25
CA TRP A 43 2.19 3.16 -1.91
C TRP A 43 1.69 1.72 -1.72
N GLY A 44 2.58 0.73 -1.86
CA GLY A 44 2.25 -0.69 -1.79
C GLY A 44 1.43 -1.11 -0.56
N PRO A 45 1.87 -0.79 0.67
CA PRO A 45 1.17 -1.22 1.89
C PRO A 45 -0.23 -0.64 2.02
N ILE A 46 -0.52 0.54 1.44
CA ILE A 46 -1.85 1.15 1.49
C ILE A 46 -2.86 0.31 0.71
N ASN A 47 -2.49 -0.13 -0.50
CA ASN A 47 -3.39 -0.93 -1.34
C ASN A 47 -3.52 -2.36 -0.79
N SER A 48 -2.43 -2.93 -0.26
CA SER A 48 -2.46 -4.20 0.46
C SER A 48 -3.39 -4.14 1.66
N MET A 49 -3.28 -3.08 2.49
CA MET A 49 -4.16 -2.85 3.64
C MET A 49 -5.63 -2.82 3.22
N SER A 50 -5.96 -2.12 2.13
CA SER A 50 -7.35 -2.01 1.68
C SER A 50 -7.90 -3.32 1.13
N VAL A 51 -7.10 -4.08 0.36
CA VAL A 51 -7.52 -5.37 -0.19
C VAL A 51 -7.89 -6.35 0.91
N VAL A 52 -7.12 -6.41 2.00
CA VAL A 52 -7.38 -7.40 3.05
C VAL A 52 -8.65 -7.16 3.87
N GLN A 53 -9.31 -6.01 3.68
CA GLN A 53 -10.59 -5.68 4.33
C GLN A 53 -11.80 -6.30 3.60
N TYR A 54 -11.60 -7.01 2.50
CA TYR A 54 -12.65 -7.57 1.67
C TYR A 54 -12.32 -8.99 1.22
N ILE A 55 -13.34 -9.81 0.97
CA ILE A 55 -13.17 -11.14 0.37
C ILE A 55 -12.69 -11.00 -1.08
N GLY A 56 -11.61 -11.71 -1.41
CA GLY A 56 -10.99 -11.76 -2.73
C GLY A 56 -10.02 -10.61 -3.03
N ALA A 57 -9.22 -10.79 -4.09
CA ALA A 57 -8.06 -9.93 -4.39
C ALA A 57 -8.37 -8.53 -4.97
N GLN A 58 -9.58 -8.31 -5.51
CA GLN A 58 -9.86 -7.10 -6.32
C GLN A 58 -10.75 -6.08 -5.62
N LYS A 59 -11.65 -6.51 -4.72
CA LYS A 59 -12.71 -5.66 -4.18
C LYS A 59 -12.18 -4.45 -3.40
N GLY A 60 -11.04 -4.61 -2.72
CA GLY A 60 -10.38 -3.54 -1.98
C GLY A 60 -9.30 -2.78 -2.76
N LEU A 61 -9.11 -3.03 -4.07
CA LEU A 61 -8.14 -2.29 -4.85
C LEU A 61 -8.53 -0.80 -4.93
N LEU A 62 -7.58 0.06 -4.55
CA LEU A 62 -7.78 1.50 -4.54
C LEU A 62 -7.40 2.11 -5.89
N SER A 63 -8.17 3.12 -6.31
CA SER A 63 -7.75 4.05 -7.37
C SER A 63 -6.63 4.96 -6.86
N PHE A 64 -5.93 5.62 -7.79
CA PHE A 64 -4.87 6.55 -7.44
C PHE A 64 -5.37 7.72 -6.57
N GLU A 65 -6.59 8.21 -6.80
CA GLU A 65 -7.20 9.28 -6.03
C GLU A 65 -7.41 8.86 -4.56
N LYS A 66 -7.95 7.66 -4.34
CA LYS A 66 -8.15 7.12 -2.99
C LYS A 66 -6.82 6.84 -2.30
N LEU A 67 -5.87 6.20 -2.99
CA LEU A 67 -4.53 5.96 -2.47
C LEU A 67 -3.85 7.27 -2.06
N SER A 68 -3.97 8.33 -2.87
CA SER A 68 -3.45 9.66 -2.56
C SER A 68 -4.08 10.28 -1.31
N GLN A 69 -5.36 10.02 -1.03
CA GLN A 69 -6.00 10.47 0.20
C GLN A 69 -5.41 9.75 1.43
N TYR A 70 -5.15 8.44 1.34
CA TYR A 70 -4.50 7.69 2.42
C TYR A 70 -3.06 8.14 2.65
N LEU A 71 -2.31 8.46 1.59
CA LEU A 71 -0.96 9.04 1.72
C LEU A 71 -0.99 10.38 2.47
N LYS A 72 -1.95 11.27 2.16
CA LYS A 72 -2.10 12.57 2.84
C LYS A 72 -2.48 12.43 4.31
N LYS A 73 -3.20 11.37 4.67
CA LYS A 73 -3.66 11.08 6.05
C LYS A 73 -2.77 10.10 6.80
N ALA A 74 -1.66 9.68 6.20
CA ALA A 74 -0.80 8.66 6.78
C ALA A 74 -0.25 9.10 8.15
N PRO A 75 -0.11 8.17 9.12
CA PRO A 75 0.55 8.44 10.39
C PRO A 75 1.98 8.99 10.19
N ARG A 76 2.46 9.80 11.14
CA ARG A 76 3.79 10.46 11.05
C ARG A 76 4.97 9.48 10.97
N ASP A 77 4.78 8.28 11.49
CA ASP A 77 5.75 7.18 11.52
C ASP A 77 5.64 6.23 10.32
N TYR A 78 4.61 6.37 9.47
CA TYR A 78 4.49 5.65 8.21
C TYR A 78 5.43 6.25 7.14
N LYS A 79 6.71 5.90 7.22
CA LYS A 79 7.73 6.39 6.29
C LYS A 79 8.78 5.31 5.97
N PRO A 80 9.24 5.25 4.71
CA PRO A 80 10.36 4.38 4.33
C PRO A 80 11.65 4.89 4.99
N ARG A 81 12.51 3.97 5.44
CA ARG A 81 13.83 4.29 5.98
C ARG A 81 14.88 3.38 5.38
N ARG A 82 16.07 3.91 5.14
CA ARG A 82 17.23 3.08 4.79
C ARG A 82 17.74 2.37 6.03
N ILE A 83 18.12 1.12 5.84
CA ILE A 83 18.82 0.26 6.79
C ILE A 83 20.13 -0.24 6.18
#